data_AF-A0A2T6N5U2-F1
#
_entry.id   AF-A0A2T6N5U2-F1
#
_cell.length_a   1.000
_cell.length_b   1.000
_cell.length_c   1.000
_cell.angle_alpha   90.00
_cell.angle_beta   90.00
_cell.angle_gamma   90.00
#
_symmetry.space_group_name_H-M   'P 1'
#
loop_
_entity.id
_entity.type
_entity.pdbx_description
1 polymer ?
#
loop_
_entity_poly.entity_id
_entity_poly.type
_entity_poly.pdbx_seq_one_letter_code
_entity_poly.pdbx_strand_id
1 'polypeptide(L)'
;MPDRWLQIKGDPSVRAFLFQQSRVESLFDSEIDRIHEIVHALLTRKGAFHVKIHHSSSQLTCWFADDAYRYRVFVKEEVLAPGFLDQFRDSLIDHLQPVIHAEDTLAILNEFRRLRTTDKNIYLRNGSINRVNGLIGMTFSCDGSHYIDHKTFFEKLETFATSEPPLPMSACA
;
A
#
# COMPACT_ATOMS: atom_id res chain seq x y z
N MET A 1 12.35 -10.27 -11.18
CA MET A 1 12.48 -11.16 -9.99
C MET A 1 11.59 -12.35 -10.24
N PRO A 2 11.97 -13.60 -9.92
CA PRO A 2 11.03 -14.71 -9.94
C PRO A 2 9.86 -14.40 -9.00
N ASP A 3 8.71 -15.00 -9.29
CA ASP A 3 7.47 -14.88 -8.52
C ASP A 3 7.76 -15.19 -7.05
N ARG A 4 7.84 -14.15 -6.22
CA ARG A 4 8.38 -14.21 -4.85
C ARG A 4 7.42 -13.52 -3.91
N TRP A 5 6.76 -14.35 -3.11
CA TRP A 5 6.07 -13.92 -1.91
C TRP A 5 6.99 -14.09 -0.70
N LEU A 6 7.36 -12.98 -0.08
CA LEU A 6 8.07 -12.97 1.20
C LEU A 6 7.10 -12.54 2.31
N GLN A 7 6.88 -13.42 3.28
CA GLN A 7 6.14 -13.11 4.50
C GLN A 7 7.11 -12.99 5.67
N ILE A 8 6.98 -11.91 6.43
CA ILE A 8 7.72 -11.63 7.65
C ILE A 8 6.72 -11.58 8.80
N LYS A 9 6.98 -12.38 9.83
CA LYS A 9 6.14 -12.42 11.04
C LYS A 9 6.33 -11.14 11.84
N GLY A 10 5.23 -10.60 12.35
CA GLY A 10 5.25 -9.42 13.21
C GLY A 10 5.81 -9.70 14.60
N ASP A 11 6.14 -8.62 15.31
CA ASP A 11 6.64 -8.68 16.68
C ASP A 11 5.69 -9.53 17.57
N PRO A 12 6.21 -10.54 18.31
CA PRO A 12 5.40 -11.38 19.17
C PRO A 12 4.58 -10.62 20.23
N SER A 13 5.13 -9.51 20.76
CA SER A 13 4.45 -8.68 21.76
C SER A 13 3.25 -7.96 21.18
N VAL A 14 3.29 -7.55 19.90
CA VAL A 14 2.14 -6.95 19.22
C VAL A 14 1.10 -8.01 18.88
N ARG A 15 1.53 -9.17 18.35
CA ARG A 15 0.62 -10.26 17.98
C ARG A 15 -0.18 -10.82 19.16
N ALA A 16 0.40 -10.84 20.36
CA ALA A 16 -0.27 -11.32 21.57
C ALA A 16 -1.57 -10.57 21.90
N PHE A 17 -1.68 -9.30 21.48
CA PHE A 17 -2.85 -8.44 21.73
C PHE A 17 -3.74 -8.22 20.51
N LEU A 18 -3.50 -8.91 19.39
CA LEU A 18 -4.20 -8.69 18.12
C LEU A 18 -5.73 -8.72 18.25
N PHE A 19 -6.26 -9.69 19.02
CA PHE A 19 -7.71 -9.84 19.24
C PHE A 19 -8.25 -9.00 20.41
N GLN A 20 -7.37 -8.26 21.09
CA GLN A 20 -7.74 -7.30 22.15
C GLN A 20 -7.78 -5.86 21.62
N GLN A 21 -7.32 -5.64 20.39
CA GLN A 21 -7.33 -4.37 19.70
C GLN A 21 -8.39 -4.38 18.60
N SER A 22 -8.94 -3.20 18.30
CA SER A 22 -9.84 -3.00 17.17
C SER A 22 -9.36 -1.82 16.32
N ARG A 23 -9.74 -1.83 15.03
CA ARG A 23 -9.41 -0.78 14.08
C ARG A 23 -9.98 0.54 14.59
N VAL A 24 -9.10 1.49 14.82
CA VAL A 24 -9.45 2.90 14.99
C VAL A 24 -9.36 3.57 13.63
N GLU A 25 -10.37 4.39 13.32
CA GLU A 25 -10.37 5.18 12.10
C GLU A 25 -9.27 6.24 12.16
N SER A 26 -8.46 6.27 11.11
CA SER A 26 -7.44 7.28 10.90
C SER A 26 -8.00 8.44 10.09
N LEU A 27 -7.23 9.52 10.04
CA LEU A 27 -7.60 10.68 9.27
C LEU A 27 -7.60 10.41 7.74
N PHE A 28 -6.89 9.37 7.28
CA PHE A 28 -6.93 8.90 5.89
C PHE A 28 -8.16 8.07 5.58
N ASP A 29 -8.77 7.38 6.55
CA ASP A 29 -9.89 6.49 6.26
C ASP A 29 -11.12 7.22 5.73
N SER A 30 -11.40 8.42 6.24
CA SER A 30 -12.52 9.25 5.78
C SER A 30 -12.34 9.78 4.35
N GLU A 31 -11.10 9.77 3.85
CA GLU A 31 -10.71 10.35 2.55
C GLU A 31 -10.01 9.31 1.68
N ILE A 32 -10.20 8.01 1.96
CA ILE A 32 -9.37 6.93 1.39
C ILE A 32 -9.38 6.94 -0.14
N ASP A 33 -10.52 7.24 -0.74
CA ASP A 33 -10.67 7.34 -2.19
C ASP A 33 -9.86 8.48 -2.77
N ARG A 34 -9.96 9.65 -2.16
CA ARG A 34 -9.20 10.83 -2.58
C ARG A 34 -7.70 10.63 -2.39
N ILE A 35 -7.28 9.99 -1.29
CA ILE A 35 -5.89 9.61 -1.08
C ILE A 35 -5.42 8.64 -2.18
N HIS A 36 -6.23 7.65 -2.54
CA HIS A 36 -5.89 6.70 -3.60
C HIS A 36 -5.83 7.36 -4.98
N GLU A 37 -6.71 8.32 -5.29
CA GLU A 37 -6.64 9.12 -6.51
C GLU A 37 -5.34 9.93 -6.59
N ILE A 38 -4.93 10.55 -5.48
CA ILE A 38 -3.66 11.28 -5.38
C ILE A 38 -2.48 10.33 -5.59
N VAL A 39 -2.47 9.18 -4.92
CA VAL A 39 -1.40 8.19 -5.05
C VAL A 39 -1.33 7.65 -6.49
N HIS A 40 -2.48 7.38 -7.11
CA HIS A 40 -2.56 6.98 -8.51
C HIS A 40 -1.95 8.05 -9.41
N ALA A 41 -2.31 9.33 -9.24
CA ALA A 41 -1.74 10.43 -10.00
C ALA A 41 -0.23 10.59 -9.78
N LEU A 42 0.24 10.45 -8.53
CA LEU A 42 1.66 10.47 -8.20
C LEU A 42 2.43 9.41 -8.98
N LEU A 43 1.91 8.17 -8.94
CA LEU A 43 2.52 7.00 -9.55
C LEU A 43 2.45 7.01 -11.09
N THR A 44 1.42 7.61 -11.68
CA THR A 44 1.14 7.49 -13.13
C THR A 44 1.46 8.74 -13.93
N ARG A 45 1.41 9.92 -13.32
CA ARG A 45 1.54 11.21 -14.02
C ARG A 45 2.58 12.15 -13.43
N LYS A 46 2.96 12.00 -12.15
CA LYS A 46 3.86 12.95 -11.46
C LYS A 46 5.25 12.40 -11.14
N GLY A 47 5.66 11.32 -11.81
CA GLY A 47 7.03 10.81 -11.73
C GLY A 47 7.37 10.02 -10.48
N ALA A 48 6.42 9.74 -9.58
CA ALA A 48 6.68 8.83 -8.46
C ALA A 48 6.77 7.40 -8.99
N PHE A 49 7.87 6.69 -8.69
CA PHE A 49 8.00 5.28 -9.05
C PHE A 49 7.70 4.35 -7.87
N HIS A 50 7.78 4.88 -6.64
CA HIS A 50 7.42 4.17 -5.42
C HIS A 50 6.61 5.10 -4.51
N VAL A 51 5.46 4.62 -4.05
CA VAL A 51 4.68 5.30 -3.01
C VAL A 51 4.29 4.31 -1.93
N LYS A 52 4.51 4.70 -0.67
CA LYS A 52 4.05 3.99 0.52
C LYS A 52 2.97 4.81 1.21
N ILE A 53 1.79 4.22 1.34
CA ILE A 53 0.63 4.73 2.05
C ILE A 53 0.67 4.20 3.47
N HIS A 54 0.72 5.08 4.46
CA HIS A 54 0.60 4.73 5.85
C HIS A 54 -0.83 5.04 6.31
N HIS A 55 -1.76 4.12 6.09
CA HIS A 55 -3.17 4.31 6.45
C HIS A 55 -3.33 4.63 7.93
N SER A 56 -2.62 3.93 8.82
CA SER A 56 -2.77 4.14 10.28
C SER A 56 -2.23 5.48 10.76
N SER A 57 -1.10 5.96 10.22
CA SER A 57 -0.48 7.23 10.65
C SER A 57 -0.80 8.41 9.74
N SER A 58 -1.63 8.22 8.71
CA SER A 58 -2.12 9.27 7.82
C SER A 58 -1.00 10.07 7.13
N GLN A 59 -0.04 9.34 6.53
CA GLN A 59 1.06 9.94 5.75
C GLN A 59 1.36 9.15 4.48
N LEU A 60 1.98 9.82 3.51
CA LEU A 60 2.61 9.21 2.34
C LEU A 60 4.13 9.30 2.46
N THR A 61 4.83 8.26 2.00
CA THR A 61 6.26 8.34 1.69
C THR A 61 6.43 8.08 0.19
N CYS A 62 7.06 9.00 -0.52
CA CYS A 62 7.15 8.99 -1.98
C CYS A 62 8.60 9.04 -2.45
N TRP A 63 8.92 8.26 -3.48
CA TRP A 63 10.18 8.32 -4.22
C TRP A 63 9.90 8.70 -5.67
N PHE A 64 10.59 9.72 -6.16
CA PHE A 64 10.43 10.26 -7.49
C PHE A 64 11.62 9.89 -8.38
N ALA A 65 11.37 9.68 -9.66
CA ALA A 65 12.40 9.22 -10.61
C ALA A 65 13.54 10.23 -10.79
N ASP A 66 13.24 11.53 -10.66
CA ASP A 66 14.20 12.63 -10.79
C ASP A 66 15.09 12.83 -9.53
N ASP A 67 14.70 12.25 -8.39
CA ASP A 67 15.45 12.33 -7.12
C ASP A 67 15.31 11.02 -6.31
N ALA A 68 15.64 9.89 -6.97
CA ALA A 68 15.33 8.55 -6.47
C ALA A 68 15.96 8.18 -5.12
N TYR A 69 17.01 8.88 -4.70
CA TYR A 69 17.72 8.62 -3.44
C TYR A 69 17.19 9.46 -2.25
N ARG A 70 16.25 10.37 -2.49
CA ARG A 70 15.66 11.24 -1.45
C ARG A 70 14.16 11.07 -1.44
N TYR A 71 13.69 10.26 -0.50
CA TYR A 71 12.25 10.14 -0.27
C TYR A 71 11.69 11.43 0.33
N ARG A 72 10.41 11.68 0.06
CA ARG A 72 9.64 12.78 0.63
C ARG A 72 8.50 12.21 1.45
N VAL A 73 8.26 12.81 2.62
CA VAL A 73 7.16 12.42 3.51
C VAL A 73 6.14 13.54 3.49
N PHE A 74 4.86 13.20 3.33
CA PHE A 74 3.75 14.15 3.34
C PHE A 74 2.69 13.68 4.33
N VAL A 75 2.31 14.54 5.27
CA VAL A 75 1.21 14.26 6.21
C VAL A 75 -0.14 14.61 5.58
N LYS A 76 -1.25 14.20 6.21
CA LYS A 76 -2.60 14.41 5.68
C LYS A 76 -2.88 15.83 5.24
N GLU A 77 -2.56 16.81 6.09
CA GLU A 77 -2.89 18.20 5.86
C GLU A 77 -2.26 18.70 4.55
N GLU A 78 -1.05 18.23 4.25
CA GLU A 78 -0.35 18.52 3.00
C GLU A 78 -0.98 17.79 1.82
N VAL A 79 -1.20 16.47 1.95
CA VAL A 79 -1.71 15.61 0.87
C VAL A 79 -3.09 16.07 0.40
N LEU A 80 -3.96 16.49 1.32
CA LEU A 80 -5.31 16.95 1.01
C LEU A 80 -5.40 18.45 0.72
N ALA A 81 -4.29 19.19 0.80
CA ALA A 81 -4.29 20.61 0.49
C ALA A 81 -4.73 20.84 -0.97
N PRO A 82 -5.50 21.91 -1.24
CA PRO A 82 -5.78 22.34 -2.60
C PRO A 82 -4.47 22.53 -3.38
N GLY A 83 -4.40 21.97 -4.59
CA GLY A 83 -3.22 22.07 -5.44
C GLY A 83 -2.03 21.20 -5.03
N PHE A 84 -2.19 20.23 -4.10
CA PHE A 84 -1.11 19.32 -3.71
C PHE A 84 -0.42 18.65 -4.92
N LEU A 85 -1.19 18.22 -5.93
CA LEU A 85 -0.62 17.61 -7.14
C LEU A 85 0.08 18.62 -8.06
N ASP A 86 -0.25 19.91 -7.96
CA ASP A 86 0.28 20.97 -8.83
C ASP A 86 1.72 21.34 -8.46
N GLN A 87 2.15 21.00 -7.24
CA GLN A 87 3.55 21.17 -6.81
C GLN A 87 4.52 20.20 -7.52
N PHE A 88 3.99 19.18 -8.22
CA PHE A 88 4.78 18.20 -8.96
C PHE A 88 4.65 18.43 -10.47
N ARG A 89 5.79 18.41 -11.15
CA ARG A 89 5.85 18.41 -12.61
C ARG A 89 5.19 17.14 -13.16
N ASP A 90 4.48 17.27 -14.27
CA ASP A 90 4.06 16.11 -15.04
C ASP A 90 5.30 15.38 -15.59
N SER A 91 5.44 14.11 -15.22
CA SER A 91 6.59 13.29 -15.58
C SER A 91 6.16 11.83 -15.66
N LEU A 92 6.39 11.23 -16.82
CA LEU A 92 6.26 9.78 -17.02
C LEU A 92 7.56 9.08 -16.60
N ILE A 93 7.44 7.81 -16.26
CA ILE A 93 8.57 6.95 -15.86
C ILE A 93 8.88 5.85 -16.87
N ASP A 94 8.37 5.95 -18.11
CA ASP A 94 8.48 4.89 -19.13
C ASP A 94 9.93 4.51 -19.45
N HIS A 95 10.84 5.48 -19.36
CA HIS A 95 12.28 5.25 -19.52
C HIS A 95 12.88 4.31 -18.46
N LEU A 96 12.20 4.12 -17.32
CA LEU A 96 12.57 3.15 -16.28
C LEU A 96 11.94 1.76 -16.50
N GLN A 97 11.16 1.59 -17.57
CA GLN A 97 10.50 0.33 -17.93
C GLN A 97 9.65 -0.25 -16.78
N PRO A 98 8.63 0.49 -16.29
CA PRO A 98 7.80 0.03 -15.19
C PRO A 98 7.08 -1.27 -15.55
N VAL A 99 7.09 -2.23 -14.62
CA VAL A 99 6.41 -3.53 -14.77
C VAL A 99 4.95 -3.49 -14.29
N ILE A 100 4.55 -2.45 -13.56
CA ILE A 100 3.14 -2.21 -13.18
C ILE A 100 2.59 -1.05 -14.03
N HIS A 101 1.53 -1.31 -14.78
CA HIS A 101 0.90 -0.30 -15.62
C HIS A 101 -0.04 0.63 -14.83
N ALA A 102 -0.47 1.71 -15.46
CA ALA A 102 -1.31 2.72 -14.81
C ALA A 102 -2.70 2.17 -14.44
N GLU A 103 -3.25 1.27 -15.25
CA GLU A 103 -4.51 0.57 -15.01
C GLU A 103 -4.41 -0.40 -13.83
N ASP A 104 -3.35 -1.20 -13.80
CA ASP A 104 -3.02 -2.15 -12.72
C ASP A 104 -2.83 -1.46 -11.37
N THR A 105 -2.29 -0.24 -11.38
CA THR A 105 -2.08 0.56 -10.16
C THR A 105 -3.40 0.81 -9.44
N LEU A 106 -4.49 1.07 -10.16
CA LEU A 106 -5.81 1.29 -9.57
C LEU A 106 -6.36 0.02 -8.93
N ALA A 107 -6.16 -1.15 -9.57
CA ALA A 107 -6.57 -2.43 -9.01
C ALA A 107 -5.86 -2.73 -7.67
N ILE A 108 -4.56 -2.44 -7.57
CA ILE A 108 -3.81 -2.59 -6.30
C ILE A 108 -4.36 -1.66 -5.21
N LEU A 109 -4.66 -0.40 -5.56
CA LEU A 109 -5.22 0.57 -4.62
C LEU A 109 -6.63 0.16 -4.14
N ASN A 110 -7.46 -0.40 -5.02
CA ASN A 110 -8.77 -0.95 -4.65
C ASN A 110 -8.63 -2.11 -3.67
N GLU A 111 -7.65 -2.98 -3.89
CA GLU A 111 -7.36 -4.09 -2.98
C GLU A 111 -6.83 -3.59 -1.62
N PHE A 112 -5.97 -2.57 -1.60
CA PHE A 112 -5.55 -1.93 -0.35
C PHE A 112 -6.74 -1.36 0.43
N ARG A 113 -7.69 -0.72 -0.26
CA ARG A 113 -8.92 -0.24 0.35
C ARG A 113 -9.68 -1.40 1.00
N ARG A 114 -9.90 -2.49 0.25
CA ARG A 114 -10.60 -3.68 0.76
C ARG A 114 -9.91 -4.21 2.03
N LEU A 115 -8.61 -4.49 1.96
CA LEU A 115 -7.82 -4.99 3.09
C LEU A 115 -7.79 -4.03 4.29
N ARG A 116 -7.94 -2.73 4.06
CA ARG A 116 -8.04 -1.73 5.12
C ARG A 116 -9.40 -1.74 5.83
N THR A 117 -10.49 -2.01 5.11
CA THR A 117 -11.85 -1.81 5.60
C THR A 117 -12.62 -3.09 5.95
N THR A 118 -12.18 -4.27 5.48
CA THR A 118 -12.95 -5.51 5.62
C THR A 118 -13.00 -6.07 7.04
N ASP A 119 -11.89 -6.08 7.78
CA ASP A 119 -11.81 -6.69 9.11
C ASP A 119 -11.41 -5.65 10.19
N LYS A 120 -11.94 -5.81 11.41
CA LYS A 120 -11.70 -4.88 12.52
C LYS A 120 -10.43 -5.20 13.31
N ASN A 121 -9.91 -6.42 13.25
CA ASN A 121 -8.75 -6.87 14.00
C ASN A 121 -7.53 -7.05 13.10
N ILE A 122 -7.70 -7.62 11.90
CA ILE A 122 -6.63 -7.87 10.91
C ILE A 122 -6.85 -6.99 9.68
N TYR A 123 -6.25 -5.80 9.69
CA TYR A 123 -6.42 -4.82 8.63
C TYR A 123 -5.08 -4.28 8.13
N LEU A 124 -5.08 -3.77 6.90
CA LEU A 124 -3.91 -3.11 6.33
C LEU A 124 -3.56 -1.83 7.11
N ARG A 125 -2.32 -1.74 7.59
CA ARG A 125 -1.77 -0.52 8.22
C ARG A 125 -0.96 0.29 7.23
N ASN A 126 -0.16 -0.37 6.39
CA ASN A 126 0.65 0.27 5.37
C ASN A 126 0.59 -0.53 4.07
N GLY A 127 0.43 0.15 2.94
CA GLY A 127 0.56 -0.42 1.59
C GLY A 127 1.66 0.32 0.82
N SER A 128 2.39 -0.36 -0.04
CA SER A 128 3.39 0.25 -0.92
C SER A 128 3.36 -0.35 -2.31
N ILE A 129 3.53 0.50 -3.31
CA ILE A 129 3.57 0.12 -4.72
C ILE A 129 4.88 0.64 -5.29
N ASN A 130 5.71 -0.24 -5.83
CA ASN A 130 6.87 0.13 -6.63
C ASN A 130 6.63 -0.30 -8.07
N ARG A 131 6.38 0.67 -8.97
CA ARG A 131 6.06 0.40 -10.37
C ARG A 131 7.22 -0.15 -11.17
N VAL A 132 8.46 0.16 -10.77
CA VAL A 132 9.66 -0.23 -11.53
C VAL A 132 10.04 -1.68 -11.25
N ASN A 133 10.18 -2.06 -9.98
CA ASN A 133 10.54 -3.44 -9.64
C ASN A 133 9.33 -4.36 -9.44
N GLY A 134 8.12 -3.82 -9.45
CA GLY A 134 6.87 -4.56 -9.31
C GLY A 134 6.60 -5.07 -7.90
N LEU A 135 7.31 -4.57 -6.89
CA LEU A 135 7.13 -5.02 -5.52
C LEU A 135 5.96 -4.29 -4.87
N ILE A 136 5.04 -5.08 -4.30
CA ILE A 136 3.90 -4.63 -3.53
C ILE A 136 4.15 -5.05 -2.08
N GLY A 137 4.28 -4.05 -1.20
CA GLY A 137 4.51 -4.27 0.23
C GLY A 137 3.25 -3.99 1.03
N MET A 138 2.88 -4.87 1.96
CA MET A 138 1.72 -4.74 2.82
C MET A 138 2.11 -5.05 4.27
N THR A 139 1.77 -4.18 5.21
CA THR A 139 1.94 -4.43 6.64
C THR A 139 0.58 -4.38 7.31
N PHE A 140 0.25 -5.40 8.11
CA PHE A 140 -1.04 -5.55 8.79
C PHE A 140 -0.97 -5.15 10.27
N SER A 141 -2.11 -5.06 10.92
CA SER A 141 -2.27 -4.75 12.34
C SER A 141 -1.54 -5.68 13.30
N CYS A 142 -1.31 -6.93 12.89
CA CYS A 142 -0.51 -7.92 13.62
C CYS A 142 1.01 -7.68 13.53
N ASP A 143 1.44 -6.56 12.94
CA ASP A 143 2.83 -6.25 12.61
C ASP A 143 3.47 -7.19 11.57
N GLY A 144 2.70 -8.13 11.02
CA GLY A 144 3.11 -8.97 9.90
C GLY A 144 3.25 -8.17 8.62
N SER A 145 4.32 -8.45 7.87
CA SER A 145 4.60 -7.78 6.59
C SER A 145 4.72 -8.77 5.44
N HIS A 146 4.16 -8.41 4.30
CA HIS A 146 4.18 -9.17 3.05
C HIS A 146 4.86 -8.31 1.99
N TYR A 147 5.75 -8.93 1.21
CA TYR A 147 6.32 -8.35 0.00
C TYR A 147 6.07 -9.33 -1.12
N ILE A 148 5.28 -8.92 -2.11
CA ILE A 148 4.76 -9.77 -3.18
C ILE A 148 5.08 -9.08 -4.49
N ASP A 149 5.55 -9.82 -5.49
CA ASP A 149 5.65 -9.28 -6.84
C ASP A 149 4.26 -9.08 -7.48
N HIS A 150 4.15 -8.15 -8.42
CA HIS A 150 2.90 -7.81 -9.08
C HIS A 150 2.19 -8.99 -9.74
N LYS A 151 2.90 -9.95 -10.34
CA LYS A 151 2.27 -11.08 -11.04
C LYS A 151 1.55 -11.97 -10.02
N THR A 152 2.27 -12.40 -9.00
CA THR A 152 1.71 -13.18 -7.89
C THR A 152 0.56 -12.43 -7.20
N PHE A 153 0.70 -11.11 -7.02
CA PHE A 153 -0.35 -10.29 -6.42
C PHE A 153 -1.63 -10.32 -7.25
N PHE A 154 -1.56 -10.12 -8.57
CA PHE A 154 -2.74 -10.15 -9.42
C PHE A 154 -3.36 -11.54 -9.57
N GLU A 155 -2.54 -12.61 -9.59
CA GLU A 155 -3.04 -13.98 -9.54
C GLU A 155 -3.83 -14.30 -8.26
N LYS A 156 -3.57 -13.56 -7.18
CA LYS A 156 -4.16 -13.79 -5.84
C LYS A 156 -5.12 -12.71 -5.41
N LEU A 157 -5.38 -11.69 -6.24
CA LEU A 157 -6.10 -10.46 -5.89
C LEU A 157 -7.44 -10.72 -5.17
N GLU A 158 -8.19 -11.73 -5.63
CA GLU A 158 -9.50 -12.08 -5.08
C GLU A 158 -9.44 -13.03 -3.86
N THR A 159 -8.29 -13.63 -3.58
CA THR A 159 -8.10 -14.62 -2.51
C THR A 159 -7.48 -14.05 -1.23
N PHE A 160 -7.08 -12.77 -1.25
CA PHE A 160 -6.48 -12.16 -0.07
C PHE A 160 -7.52 -12.02 1.05
N ALA A 161 -7.26 -12.67 2.19
CA ALA A 161 -8.13 -12.65 3.37
C ALA A 161 -9.57 -13.19 3.16
N THR A 162 -9.87 -13.87 2.04
CA THR A 162 -11.09 -14.66 1.93
C THR A 162 -10.91 -15.98 2.67
N SER A 163 -11.63 -16.11 3.78
CA SER A 163 -11.77 -17.35 4.51
C SER A 163 -12.43 -18.43 3.63
N GLU A 164 -11.66 -19.43 3.19
CA GLU A 164 -12.20 -20.78 3.23
C GLU A 164 -12.51 -21.13 4.71
N PRO A 165 -13.52 -21.98 5.00
CA PRO A 165 -13.94 -22.26 6.38
C PRO A 165 -12.76 -22.73 7.24
N PRO A 166 -12.81 -22.49 8.57
CA PRO A 166 -11.62 -22.31 9.39
C PRO A 166 -10.76 -23.57 9.43
N LEU A 167 -9.61 -23.51 8.75
CA LEU A 167 -8.41 -24.21 9.21
C LEU A 167 -7.57 -23.21 10.02
N PRO A 168 -6.97 -23.63 11.15
CA PRO A 168 -6.47 -22.69 12.13
C PRO A 168 -5.24 -21.93 11.61
N MET A 169 -5.26 -20.61 11.80
CA MET A 169 -4.09 -19.71 11.86
C MET A 169 -2.98 -19.93 10.81
N SER A 170 -3.03 -19.26 9.67
CA SER A 170 -1.82 -19.10 8.83
C SER A 170 -1.61 -17.73 8.19
N ALA A 171 -2.61 -16.84 8.19
CA ALA A 171 -2.41 -15.50 7.62
C ALA A 171 -1.46 -14.61 8.45
N CYS A 172 -1.17 -14.96 9.70
CA CYS A 172 -0.32 -14.17 10.63
C CYS A 172 0.67 -15.00 11.45
N ALA A 173 0.78 -16.31 11.20
CA ALA A 173 1.50 -17.25 12.06
C ALA A 173 2.97 -17.37 11.69
#